data_AF-A0A497HI03-F1
#
_entry.id   AF-A0A497HI03-F1
#
_cell.length_a   1.000
_cell.length_b   1.000
_cell.length_c   1.000
_cell.angle_alpha   90.00
_cell.angle_beta   90.00
_cell.angle_gamma   90.00
#
_symmetry.space_group_name_H-M   'P 1'
#
loop_
_entity.id
_entity.type
_entity.pdbx_description
1 polymer ?
#
loop_
_entity_poly.entity_id
_entity_poly.type
_entity_poly.pdbx_seq_one_letter_code
_entity_poly.pdbx_strand_id
1 'polypeptide(L)'
;IDVSKLSAYRSNIPFISVPTAASHDGIASPMASIKDKNSPTSKKAVSPLAIIADTSIIKKAPYRMLSSGCADVISNLSAIKDWELAHRLKNEEFSTYAYSLSKTSAELIMENSDLIKTYTEEGVWIAVKGMIVSGVAMSVANSSRPASGAEHMFSHALDAIAPGKALHGEQCGVGAIMMLYLHGEDWKSVRDTLKEIGAPTNAKELGIPKKKIIEALVKAHSMRPDRYTILGEGGLTKEAAKNIAKKTGVI
;
A
#
# COMPACT_ATOMS: atom_id res chain seq x y z
N ILE A 1 1.25 6.40 15.87
CA ILE A 1 -0.13 6.09 15.40
C ILE A 1 -0.45 4.60 15.61
N ASP A 2 0.24 3.67 14.95
CA ASP A 2 -0.15 2.24 14.99
C ASP A 2 -0.16 1.59 16.38
N VAL A 3 0.85 1.86 17.21
CA VAL A 3 0.89 1.35 18.60
C VAL A 3 -0.32 1.85 19.39
N SER A 4 -0.60 3.16 19.34
CA SER A 4 -1.74 3.77 20.02
C SER A 4 -3.08 3.21 19.52
N LYS A 5 -3.21 3.04 18.20
CA LYS A 5 -4.40 2.47 17.55
C LYS A 5 -4.64 1.02 17.96
N LEU A 6 -3.60 0.20 18.02
CA LEU A 6 -3.71 -1.18 18.49
C LEU A 6 -4.02 -1.25 19.99
N SER A 7 -3.42 -0.38 20.82
CA SER A 7 -3.73 -0.31 22.25
C SER A 7 -5.19 0.10 22.51
N ALA A 8 -5.71 1.06 21.75
CA ALA A 8 -7.11 1.49 21.82
C ALA A 8 -8.06 0.35 21.45
N TYR A 9 -7.76 -0.39 20.37
CA TYR A 9 -8.51 -1.59 19.97
C TYR A 9 -8.55 -2.65 21.08
N ARG A 10 -7.40 -2.96 21.68
CA ARG A 10 -7.30 -3.96 22.76
C ARG A 10 -8.01 -3.53 24.04
N SER A 11 -8.11 -2.22 24.28
CA SER A 11 -8.76 -1.66 25.46
C SER A 11 -10.23 -1.30 25.21
N ASN A 12 -10.75 -1.54 24.00
CA ASN A 12 -12.10 -1.18 23.57
C ASN A 12 -12.45 0.29 23.84
N ILE A 13 -11.52 1.20 23.57
CA ILE A 13 -11.72 2.65 23.69
C ILE A 13 -11.63 3.35 22.33
N PRO A 14 -12.27 4.52 22.16
CA PRO A 14 -12.12 5.33 20.96
C PRO A 14 -10.67 5.75 20.72
N PHE A 15 -10.30 5.88 19.45
CA PHE A 15 -8.98 6.36 19.01
C PHE A 15 -9.12 7.64 18.19
N ILE A 16 -8.29 8.65 18.45
CA ILE A 16 -8.16 9.84 17.60
C ILE A 16 -6.78 9.80 16.95
N SER A 17 -6.74 9.92 15.63
CA SER A 17 -5.50 9.97 14.87
C SER A 17 -5.04 11.41 14.69
N VAL A 18 -3.85 11.74 15.16
CA VAL A 18 -3.23 13.07 14.99
C VAL A 18 -1.88 12.87 14.29
N PRO A 19 -1.86 12.57 12.98
CA PRO A 19 -0.63 12.27 12.27
C PRO A 19 0.26 13.53 12.12
N THR A 20 1.54 13.40 12.45
CA THR A 20 2.57 14.42 12.24
C THR A 20 3.42 14.17 10.99
N ALA A 21 3.22 13.01 10.36
CA ALA A 21 3.79 12.62 9.07
C ALA A 21 2.81 11.69 8.35
N ALA A 22 2.90 11.62 7.03
CA ALA A 22 1.96 10.90 6.18
C ALA A 22 2.70 9.84 5.34
N SER A 23 3.08 8.72 5.97
CA SER A 23 3.92 7.67 5.35
C SER A 23 3.19 6.49 4.70
N HIS A 24 1.89 6.35 4.99
CA HIS A 24 0.98 5.30 4.52
C HIS A 24 -0.44 5.65 5.00
N ASP A 25 -1.45 4.94 4.50
CA ASP A 25 -2.87 5.18 4.83
C ASP A 25 -3.29 4.77 6.26
N GLY A 26 -2.35 4.20 7.02
CA GLY A 26 -2.48 3.87 8.44
C GLY A 26 -2.85 5.06 9.34
N ILE A 27 -2.72 6.29 8.84
CA ILE A 27 -3.21 7.49 9.51
C ILE A 27 -4.74 7.51 9.65
N ALA A 28 -5.46 6.78 8.80
CA ALA A 28 -6.93 6.77 8.72
C ALA A 28 -7.53 5.35 8.76
N SER A 29 -6.73 4.31 8.54
CA SER A 29 -7.23 2.94 8.40
C SER A 29 -7.49 2.20 9.74
N PRO A 30 -8.35 1.17 9.73
CA PRO A 30 -8.55 0.27 10.88
C PRO A 30 -7.45 -0.80 11.00
N MET A 31 -6.30 -0.64 10.34
CA MET A 31 -5.19 -1.61 10.32
C MET A 31 -3.94 -1.01 10.96
N ALA A 32 -3.25 -1.75 11.83
CA ALA A 32 -2.01 -1.30 12.46
C ALA A 32 -0.82 -2.15 11.98
N SER A 33 0.24 -1.49 11.52
CA SER A 33 1.49 -2.14 11.11
C SER A 33 2.43 -2.28 12.31
N ILE A 34 2.45 -3.45 12.94
CA ILE A 34 3.28 -3.76 14.10
C ILE A 34 4.31 -4.83 13.74
N LYS A 35 5.58 -4.45 13.75
CA LYS A 35 6.70 -5.38 13.54
C LYS A 35 6.87 -6.26 14.77
N ASP A 36 6.59 -7.54 14.62
CA ASP A 36 6.77 -8.56 15.64
C ASP A 36 7.28 -9.83 14.97
N LYS A 37 8.36 -10.42 15.51
CA LYS A 37 9.09 -11.54 14.88
C LYS A 37 8.22 -12.77 14.63
N ASN A 38 7.13 -12.92 15.39
CA ASN A 38 6.29 -14.12 15.38
C ASN A 38 4.86 -13.85 14.90
N SER A 39 4.57 -12.69 14.31
CA SER A 39 3.20 -12.36 13.91
C SER A 39 3.11 -11.57 12.61
N PRO A 40 1.95 -11.56 11.94
CA PRO A 40 1.73 -10.74 10.76
C PRO A 40 2.09 -9.28 11.01
N THR A 41 2.76 -8.65 10.04
CA THR A 41 3.13 -7.23 10.11
C THR A 41 1.91 -6.34 10.25
N SER A 42 0.78 -6.69 9.63
CA SER A 42 -0.47 -5.93 9.70
C SER A 42 -1.51 -6.64 10.58
N LYS A 43 -2.07 -5.92 11.56
CA LYS A 43 -3.06 -6.42 12.52
C LYS A 43 -4.34 -5.60 12.46
N LYS A 44 -5.50 -6.25 12.62
CA LYS A 44 -6.79 -5.57 12.80
C LYS A 44 -6.73 -4.70 14.06
N ALA A 45 -7.20 -3.47 13.94
CA ALA A 45 -7.27 -2.49 15.01
C ALA A 45 -8.61 -1.73 14.96
N VAL A 46 -8.67 -0.54 15.56
CA VAL A 46 -9.86 0.30 15.60
C VAL A 46 -9.76 1.40 14.54
N SER A 47 -10.88 1.68 13.87
CA SER A 47 -10.98 2.85 12.97
C SER A 47 -10.96 4.13 13.82
N PRO A 48 -10.21 5.18 13.44
CA PRO A 48 -10.21 6.43 14.19
C PRO A 48 -11.61 7.06 14.26
N LEU A 49 -12.02 7.50 15.45
CA LEU A 49 -13.24 8.29 15.64
C LEU A 49 -13.11 9.68 14.99
N ALA A 50 -11.90 10.23 15.01
CA ALA A 50 -11.55 11.49 14.38
C ALA A 50 -10.12 11.46 13.87
N ILE A 51 -9.84 12.26 12.84
CA ILE A 51 -8.50 12.47 12.28
C ILE A 51 -8.24 13.97 12.26
N ILE A 52 -7.17 14.40 12.91
CA ILE A 52 -6.71 15.80 12.94
C ILE A 52 -5.37 15.86 12.20
N ALA A 53 -5.43 16.13 10.90
CA ALA A 53 -4.26 16.17 10.03
C ALA A 53 -3.88 17.62 9.71
N ASP A 54 -3.06 18.23 10.56
CA ASP A 54 -2.51 19.56 10.32
C ASP A 54 -1.44 19.51 9.22
N THR A 55 -1.79 20.00 8.03
CA THR A 55 -0.91 19.93 6.86
C THR A 55 0.30 20.83 6.98
N SER A 56 0.24 21.92 7.76
CA SER A 56 1.39 22.78 8.07
C SER A 56 2.45 22.05 8.93
N ILE A 57 2.02 21.10 9.76
CA ILE A 57 2.91 20.23 10.54
C ILE A 57 3.44 19.09 9.66
N ILE A 58 2.56 18.37 8.95
CA ILE A 58 2.94 17.23 8.09
C ILE A 58 3.95 17.68 7.01
N LYS A 59 3.79 18.90 6.50
CA LYS A 59 4.70 19.54 5.54
C LYS A 59 6.14 19.68 6.02
N LYS A 60 6.38 19.63 7.34
CA LYS A 60 7.72 19.70 7.96
C LYS A 60 8.38 18.32 8.10
N ALA A 61 7.64 17.22 7.90
CA ALA A 61 8.22 15.87 7.91
C ALA A 61 9.20 15.68 6.73
N PRO A 62 10.01 14.62 6.68
CA PRO A 62 10.80 14.31 5.49
C PRO A 62 9.90 14.01 4.29
N TYR A 63 10.16 14.64 3.13
CA TYR A 63 9.38 14.43 1.89
C TYR A 63 9.22 12.95 1.53
N ARG A 64 10.26 12.14 1.76
CA ARG A 64 10.26 10.69 1.55
C ARG A 64 9.08 9.98 2.23
N MET A 65 8.63 10.46 3.40
CA MET A 65 7.45 9.91 4.05
C MET A 65 6.21 10.19 3.22
N LEU A 66 6.02 11.44 2.76
CA LEU A 66 4.88 11.80 1.92
C LEU A 66 4.86 10.98 0.62
N SER A 67 5.98 10.90 -0.09
CA SER A 67 6.06 10.13 -1.33
C SER A 67 5.81 8.63 -1.11
N SER A 68 6.28 8.07 0.02
CA SER A 68 5.90 6.71 0.45
C SER A 68 4.39 6.59 0.66
N GLY A 69 3.75 7.53 1.36
CA GLY A 69 2.30 7.46 1.57
C GLY A 69 1.50 7.57 0.27
N CYS A 70 1.95 8.40 -0.67
CA CYS A 70 1.37 8.46 -2.01
C CYS A 70 1.55 7.13 -2.77
N ALA A 71 2.72 6.52 -2.71
CA ALA A 71 2.99 5.22 -3.34
C ALA A 71 2.12 4.09 -2.76
N ASP A 72 1.84 4.14 -1.45
CA ASP A 72 0.90 3.25 -0.76
C ASP A 72 -0.52 3.37 -1.34
N VAL A 73 -1.03 4.59 -1.46
CA VAL A 73 -2.36 4.86 -2.02
C VAL A 73 -2.45 4.52 -3.50
N ILE A 74 -1.42 4.81 -4.30
CA ILE A 74 -1.40 4.41 -5.73
C ILE A 74 -1.49 2.88 -5.87
N SER A 75 -0.93 2.13 -4.92
CA SER A 75 -0.95 0.67 -4.90
C SER A 75 -2.37 0.08 -4.79
N ASN A 76 -3.34 0.89 -4.36
CA ASN A 76 -4.77 0.53 -4.34
C ASN A 76 -5.26 0.05 -5.71
N LEU A 77 -4.70 0.56 -6.82
CA LEU A 77 -5.08 0.15 -8.16
C LEU A 77 -4.84 -1.35 -8.42
N SER A 78 -3.78 -1.95 -7.88
CA SER A 78 -3.59 -3.41 -7.98
C SER A 78 -4.46 -4.15 -6.97
N ALA A 79 -4.64 -3.60 -5.76
CA ALA A 79 -5.46 -4.21 -4.72
C ALA A 79 -6.92 -4.40 -5.15
N ILE A 80 -7.52 -3.37 -5.76
CA ILE A 80 -8.91 -3.46 -6.23
C ILE A 80 -9.08 -4.46 -7.39
N LYS A 81 -8.05 -4.66 -8.23
CA LYS A 81 -8.05 -5.69 -9.28
C LYS A 81 -7.99 -7.10 -8.71
N ASP A 82 -7.20 -7.30 -7.67
CA ASP A 82 -7.21 -8.56 -6.90
C ASP A 82 -8.55 -8.79 -6.21
N TRP A 83 -9.18 -7.75 -5.69
CA TRP A 83 -10.48 -7.87 -5.05
C TRP A 83 -11.59 -8.22 -6.05
N GLU A 84 -11.62 -7.57 -7.22
CA GLU A 84 -12.50 -7.94 -8.33
C GLU A 84 -12.32 -9.38 -8.78
N LEU A 85 -11.06 -9.82 -8.93
CA LEU A 85 -10.74 -11.20 -9.31
C LEU A 85 -11.25 -12.20 -8.26
N ALA A 86 -10.99 -11.92 -6.98
CA ALA A 86 -11.44 -12.75 -5.87
C ALA A 86 -12.97 -12.79 -5.77
N HIS A 87 -13.65 -11.67 -6.00
CA HIS A 87 -15.11 -11.64 -6.06
C HIS A 87 -15.63 -12.56 -7.17
N ARG A 88 -15.12 -12.44 -8.40
CA ARG A 88 -15.59 -13.25 -9.53
C ARG A 88 -15.28 -14.74 -9.39
N LEU A 89 -14.11 -15.08 -8.85
CA LEU A 89 -13.63 -16.48 -8.83
C LEU A 89 -13.97 -17.22 -7.53
N LYS A 90 -13.93 -16.53 -6.39
CA LYS A 90 -14.11 -17.12 -5.05
C LYS A 90 -15.40 -16.64 -4.37
N ASN A 91 -16.20 -15.82 -5.03
CA ASN A 91 -17.43 -15.24 -4.48
C ASN A 91 -17.20 -14.50 -3.15
N GLU A 92 -16.04 -13.83 -3.02
CA GLU A 92 -15.76 -12.98 -1.87
C GLU A 92 -16.70 -11.77 -1.82
N GLU A 93 -17.02 -11.29 -0.62
CA GLU A 93 -17.79 -10.08 -0.41
C GLU A 93 -17.12 -8.88 -1.09
N PHE A 94 -17.91 -8.07 -1.80
CA PHE A 94 -17.43 -6.96 -2.60
C PHE A 94 -18.32 -5.73 -2.42
N SER A 95 -17.72 -4.61 -2.04
CA SER A 95 -18.42 -3.33 -1.89
C SER A 95 -18.03 -2.39 -3.02
N THR A 96 -18.97 -2.09 -3.91
CA THR A 96 -18.78 -1.15 -5.01
C THR A 96 -18.46 0.27 -4.51
N TYR A 97 -18.99 0.67 -3.35
CA TYR A 97 -18.67 1.94 -2.71
C TYR A 97 -17.21 1.98 -2.24
N ALA A 98 -16.75 0.97 -1.51
CA ALA A 98 -15.36 0.91 -1.06
C ALA A 98 -14.38 0.82 -2.23
N TYR A 99 -14.74 0.05 -3.27
CA TYR A 99 -13.98 0.00 -4.52
C TYR A 99 -13.83 1.39 -5.15
N SER A 100 -14.95 2.13 -5.27
CA SER A 100 -14.96 3.45 -5.91
C SER A 100 -14.15 4.47 -5.12
N LEU A 101 -14.29 4.50 -3.79
CA LEU A 101 -13.48 5.34 -2.91
C LEU A 101 -11.98 5.05 -3.06
N SER A 102 -11.62 3.76 -3.07
CA SER A 102 -10.22 3.34 -3.21
C SER A 102 -9.64 3.75 -4.56
N LYS A 103 -10.36 3.50 -5.65
CA LYS A 103 -9.96 3.90 -7.00
C LYS A 103 -9.77 5.42 -7.11
N THR A 104 -10.75 6.20 -6.65
CA THR A 104 -10.68 7.66 -6.64
C THR A 104 -9.52 8.18 -5.80
N SER A 105 -9.19 7.53 -4.68
CA SER A 105 -8.04 7.92 -3.87
C SER A 105 -6.71 7.80 -4.60
N ALA A 106 -6.53 6.75 -5.41
CA ALA A 106 -5.33 6.54 -6.21
C ALA A 106 -5.27 7.51 -7.40
N GLU A 107 -6.39 7.64 -8.13
CA GLU A 107 -6.50 8.56 -9.28
C GLU A 107 -6.22 10.00 -8.87
N LEU A 108 -6.74 10.45 -7.73
CA LEU A 108 -6.45 11.79 -7.19
C LEU A 108 -4.94 12.04 -7.02
N ILE A 109 -4.19 11.05 -6.54
CA ILE A 109 -2.74 11.19 -6.35
C ILE A 109 -2.01 11.20 -7.69
N MET A 110 -2.44 10.34 -8.63
CA MET A 110 -1.84 10.26 -9.96
C MET A 110 -2.08 11.53 -10.78
N GLU A 111 -3.28 12.09 -10.73
CA GLU A 111 -3.65 13.31 -11.48
C GLU A 111 -2.97 14.57 -10.94
N ASN A 112 -2.50 14.55 -9.69
CA ASN A 112 -1.88 15.70 -9.01
C ASN A 112 -0.41 15.42 -8.63
N SER A 113 0.24 14.44 -9.27
CA SER A 113 1.63 14.07 -9.00
C SER A 113 2.61 15.24 -9.18
N ASP A 114 2.34 16.08 -10.17
CA ASP A 114 3.09 17.28 -10.50
C ASP A 114 3.00 18.38 -9.43
N LEU A 115 1.86 18.50 -8.74
CA LEU A 115 1.69 19.39 -7.60
C LEU A 115 2.30 18.78 -6.33
N ILE A 116 2.10 17.49 -6.09
CA ILE A 116 2.66 16.76 -4.93
C ILE A 116 4.19 16.81 -4.93
N LYS A 117 4.85 16.68 -6.10
CA LYS A 117 6.32 16.75 -6.22
C LYS A 117 6.90 18.11 -5.85
N THR A 118 6.16 19.20 -6.03
CA THR A 118 6.62 20.55 -5.60
C THR A 118 6.74 20.66 -4.09
N TYR A 119 6.09 19.73 -3.38
CA TYR A 119 6.05 19.67 -1.94
C TYR A 119 5.59 21.01 -1.35
N THR A 120 4.52 21.61 -1.84
CA THR A 120 3.81 22.73 -1.19
C THR A 120 2.86 22.20 -0.11
N GLU A 121 2.34 23.06 0.77
CA GLU A 121 1.30 22.66 1.73
C GLU A 121 0.05 22.13 1.02
N GLU A 122 -0.30 22.72 -0.13
CA GLU A 122 -1.39 22.26 -0.99
C GLU A 122 -1.13 20.84 -1.54
N GLY A 123 0.09 20.54 -1.99
CA GLY A 123 0.47 19.18 -2.40
C GLY A 123 0.36 18.18 -1.24
N VAL A 124 0.77 18.57 -0.03
CA VAL A 124 0.57 17.74 1.18
C VAL A 124 -0.90 17.53 1.47
N TRP A 125 -1.73 18.57 1.35
CA TRP A 125 -3.17 18.49 1.55
C TRP A 125 -3.83 17.47 0.62
N ILE A 126 -3.48 17.48 -0.68
CA ILE A 126 -3.99 16.50 -1.65
C ILE A 126 -3.55 15.08 -1.29
N ALA A 127 -2.27 14.89 -0.98
CA ALA A 127 -1.73 13.60 -0.59
C ALA A 127 -2.42 13.01 0.66
N VAL A 128 -2.58 13.83 1.70
CA VAL A 128 -3.24 13.43 2.95
C VAL A 128 -4.72 13.10 2.72
N LYS A 129 -5.44 13.86 1.87
CA LYS A 129 -6.82 13.53 1.49
C LYS A 129 -6.91 12.14 0.85
N GLY A 130 -6.02 11.83 -0.09
CA GLY A 130 -5.97 10.49 -0.72
C GLY A 130 -5.78 9.38 0.32
N MET A 131 -4.84 9.55 1.25
CA MET A 131 -4.61 8.58 2.33
C MET A 131 -5.82 8.42 3.27
N ILE A 132 -6.52 9.51 3.58
CA ILE A 132 -7.75 9.46 4.39
C ILE A 132 -8.84 8.69 3.64
N VAL A 133 -9.06 8.96 2.36
CA VAL A 133 -10.07 8.27 1.54
C VAL A 133 -9.74 6.78 1.42
N SER A 134 -8.48 6.39 1.26
CA SER A 134 -8.05 4.97 1.31
C SER A 134 -8.42 4.31 2.65
N GLY A 135 -8.16 5.00 3.77
CA GLY A 135 -8.57 4.57 5.11
C GLY A 135 -10.07 4.39 5.29
N VAL A 136 -10.87 5.32 4.74
CA VAL A 136 -12.33 5.25 4.75
C VAL A 136 -12.83 4.09 3.91
N ALA A 137 -12.24 3.84 2.73
CA ALA A 137 -12.59 2.71 1.87
C ALA A 137 -12.46 1.38 2.62
N MET A 138 -11.39 1.18 3.38
CA MET A 138 -11.22 -0.01 4.23
C MET A 138 -12.27 -0.12 5.33
N SER A 139 -12.69 1.00 5.91
CA SER A 139 -13.74 1.03 6.93
C SER A 139 -15.10 0.64 6.33
N VAL A 140 -15.43 1.15 5.13
CA VAL A 140 -16.66 0.79 4.39
C VAL A 140 -16.66 -0.69 4.00
N ALA A 141 -15.51 -1.24 3.61
CA ALA A 141 -15.38 -2.66 3.29
C ALA A 141 -15.29 -3.58 4.51
N ASN A 142 -15.13 -3.05 5.72
CA ASN A 142 -14.75 -3.80 6.92
C ASN A 142 -13.57 -4.76 6.68
N SER A 143 -12.65 -4.37 5.81
CA SER A 143 -11.56 -5.20 5.30
C SER A 143 -10.50 -4.32 4.69
N SER A 144 -9.25 -4.79 4.65
CA SER A 144 -8.19 -4.11 3.91
C SER A 144 -8.25 -4.35 2.39
N ARG A 145 -9.18 -5.18 1.89
CA ARG A 145 -9.33 -5.52 0.46
C ARG A 145 -9.24 -4.32 -0.51
N PRO A 146 -9.89 -3.17 -0.27
CA PRO A 146 -9.79 -2.03 -1.20
C PRO A 146 -8.38 -1.45 -1.32
N ALA A 147 -7.52 -1.59 -0.31
CA ALA A 147 -6.21 -0.95 -0.27
C ALA A 147 -5.05 -1.95 -0.16
N SER A 148 -5.32 -3.26 -0.14
CA SER A 148 -4.31 -4.28 0.09
C SER A 148 -4.63 -5.57 -0.67
N GLY A 149 -3.80 -5.89 -1.66
CA GLY A 149 -3.78 -7.11 -2.46
C GLY A 149 -2.41 -7.77 -2.47
N ALA A 150 -2.02 -8.31 -3.62
CA ALA A 150 -0.76 -9.01 -3.83
C ALA A 150 0.46 -8.09 -3.67
N GLU A 151 0.33 -6.80 -3.96
CA GLU A 151 1.42 -5.82 -3.76
C GLU A 151 1.78 -5.65 -2.29
N HIS A 152 0.77 -5.62 -1.41
CA HIS A 152 0.98 -5.62 0.04
C HIS A 152 1.54 -6.95 0.54
N MET A 153 1.10 -8.08 -0.03
CA MET A 153 1.67 -9.39 0.29
C MET A 153 3.14 -9.47 -0.10
N PHE A 154 3.54 -8.86 -1.22
CA PHE A 154 4.94 -8.69 -1.60
C PHE A 154 5.70 -7.80 -0.61
N SER A 155 5.14 -6.66 -0.17
CA SER A 155 5.74 -5.83 0.89
C SER A 155 5.92 -6.60 2.19
N HIS A 156 4.92 -7.35 2.65
CA HIS A 156 5.03 -8.15 3.87
C HIS A 156 6.10 -9.25 3.75
N ALA A 157 6.24 -9.87 2.57
CA ALA A 157 7.32 -10.82 2.31
C ALA A 157 8.69 -10.13 2.37
N LEU A 158 8.84 -8.91 1.84
CA LEU A 158 10.06 -8.11 1.96
C LEU A 158 10.40 -7.76 3.40
N ASP A 159 9.42 -7.32 4.20
CA ASP A 159 9.62 -7.03 5.61
C ASP A 159 10.13 -8.25 6.39
N ALA A 160 9.70 -9.46 6.01
CA ALA A 160 10.16 -10.70 6.63
C ALA A 160 11.61 -11.07 6.24
N ILE A 161 12.03 -10.82 4.99
CA ILE A 161 13.33 -11.31 4.48
C ILE A 161 14.41 -10.23 4.36
N ALA A 162 14.05 -8.96 4.45
CA ALA A 162 14.91 -7.78 4.32
C ALA A 162 14.38 -6.61 5.18
N PRO A 163 14.23 -6.80 6.51
CA PRO A 163 13.57 -5.83 7.38
C PRO A 163 14.29 -4.47 7.39
N GLY A 164 13.50 -3.38 7.36
CA GLY A 164 13.97 -2.02 7.61
C GLY A 164 14.76 -1.37 6.47
N LYS A 165 14.72 -1.93 5.25
CA LYS A 165 15.41 -1.38 4.08
C LYS A 165 14.65 -0.26 3.38
N ALA A 166 13.33 -0.39 3.27
CA ALA A 166 12.45 0.56 2.60
C ALA A 166 11.21 0.85 3.45
N LEU A 167 10.56 1.99 3.21
CA LEU A 167 9.27 2.31 3.82
C LEU A 167 8.16 1.44 3.21
N HIS A 168 7.07 1.25 3.95
CA HIS A 168 5.97 0.37 3.55
C HIS A 168 5.41 0.74 2.18
N GLY A 169 5.00 1.99 2.00
CA GLY A 169 4.42 2.45 0.75
C GLY A 169 5.37 2.40 -0.45
N GLU A 170 6.69 2.57 -0.23
CA GLU A 170 7.70 2.36 -1.28
C GLU A 170 7.68 0.90 -1.78
N GLN A 171 7.57 -0.07 -0.86
CA GLN A 171 7.50 -1.49 -1.20
C GLN A 171 6.17 -1.82 -1.90
N CYS A 172 5.05 -1.28 -1.42
CA CYS A 172 3.72 -1.46 -2.01
C CYS A 172 3.67 -0.89 -3.43
N GLY A 173 4.18 0.32 -3.66
CA GLY A 173 4.25 0.94 -4.99
C GLY A 173 5.06 0.10 -5.99
N VAL A 174 6.25 -0.38 -5.61
CA VAL A 174 7.04 -1.29 -6.46
C VAL A 174 6.32 -2.62 -6.71
N GLY A 175 5.64 -3.15 -5.69
CA GLY A 175 4.78 -4.32 -5.83
C GLY A 175 3.68 -4.09 -6.87
N ALA A 176 2.99 -2.94 -6.82
CA ALA A 176 1.88 -2.61 -7.69
C ALA A 176 2.29 -2.57 -9.17
N ILE A 177 3.49 -2.06 -9.49
CA ILE A 177 4.04 -2.12 -10.86
C ILE A 177 4.03 -3.56 -11.40
N MET A 178 4.49 -4.52 -10.58
CA MET A 178 4.58 -5.92 -10.98
C MET A 178 3.21 -6.61 -11.01
N MET A 179 2.32 -6.30 -10.06
CA MET A 179 0.99 -6.91 -10.01
C MET A 179 0.09 -6.40 -11.13
N LEU A 180 0.13 -5.11 -11.47
CA LEU A 180 -0.60 -4.56 -12.61
C LEU A 180 -0.11 -5.15 -13.94
N TYR A 181 1.20 -5.42 -14.07
CA TYR A 181 1.71 -6.16 -15.23
C TYR A 181 1.08 -7.56 -15.36
N LEU A 182 0.93 -8.29 -14.24
CA LEU A 182 0.30 -9.61 -14.24
C LEU A 182 -1.20 -9.56 -14.56
N HIS A 183 -1.89 -8.50 -14.10
CA HIS A 183 -3.29 -8.24 -14.44
C HIS A 183 -3.48 -7.79 -15.90
N GLY A 184 -2.40 -7.45 -16.62
CA GLY A 184 -2.48 -6.90 -17.98
C GLY A 184 -2.94 -5.44 -18.03
N GLU A 185 -2.79 -4.71 -16.92
CA GLU A 185 -3.21 -3.32 -16.75
C GLU A 185 -2.06 -2.35 -17.05
N ASP A 186 -2.34 -1.04 -17.05
CA ASP A 186 -1.33 0.02 -17.32
C ASP A 186 -0.38 0.26 -16.13
N TRP A 187 0.52 -0.69 -15.92
CA TRP A 187 1.59 -0.59 -14.93
C TRP A 187 2.62 0.52 -15.25
N LYS A 188 2.69 0.99 -16.51
CA LYS A 188 3.67 2.01 -16.91
C LYS A 188 3.26 3.37 -16.37
N SER A 189 1.97 3.73 -16.48
CA SER A 189 1.45 4.96 -15.88
C SER A 189 1.69 5.01 -14.36
N VAL A 190 1.49 3.89 -13.66
CA VAL A 190 1.83 3.79 -12.23
C VAL A 190 3.32 3.97 -11.97
N ARG A 191 4.19 3.28 -12.71
CA ARG A 191 5.65 3.45 -12.59
C ARG A 191 6.07 4.90 -12.82
N ASP A 192 5.54 5.53 -13.86
CA ASP A 192 5.94 6.87 -14.28
C ASP A 192 5.46 7.92 -13.26
N THR A 193 4.25 7.75 -12.72
CA THR A 193 3.73 8.56 -11.60
C THR A 193 4.61 8.41 -10.35
N LEU A 194 4.93 7.16 -9.95
CA LEU A 194 5.80 6.91 -8.79
C LEU A 194 7.15 7.61 -8.96
N LYS A 195 7.71 7.57 -10.16
CA LYS A 195 8.96 8.25 -10.49
C LYS A 195 8.84 9.77 -10.41
N GLU A 196 7.72 10.33 -10.86
CA GLU A 196 7.43 11.76 -10.82
C GLU A 196 7.35 12.31 -9.38
N ILE A 197 6.70 11.58 -8.47
CA ILE A 197 6.64 11.93 -7.05
C ILE A 197 7.90 11.52 -6.26
N GLY A 198 8.94 11.04 -6.95
CA GLY A 198 10.21 10.64 -6.33
C GLY A 198 10.13 9.39 -5.44
N ALA A 199 9.13 8.54 -5.64
CA ALA A 199 9.04 7.24 -4.99
C ALA A 199 9.88 6.18 -5.73
N PRO A 200 10.40 5.14 -5.04
CA PRO A 200 11.12 4.06 -5.68
C PRO A 200 10.28 3.30 -6.71
N THR A 201 10.93 2.90 -7.80
CA THR A 201 10.35 2.09 -8.89
C THR A 201 11.12 0.79 -9.12
N ASN A 202 12.26 0.60 -8.46
CA ASN A 202 13.11 -0.57 -8.65
C ASN A 202 13.88 -0.97 -7.38
N ALA A 203 14.51 -2.15 -7.45
CA ALA A 203 15.26 -2.75 -6.35
C ALA A 203 16.40 -1.87 -5.82
N LYS A 204 17.09 -1.15 -6.71
CA LYS A 204 18.22 -0.28 -6.35
C LYS A 204 17.74 0.91 -5.52
N GLU A 205 16.65 1.55 -5.94
CA GLU A 205 16.03 2.68 -5.23
C GLU A 205 15.45 2.26 -3.87
N LEU A 206 14.91 1.04 -3.76
CA LEU A 206 14.49 0.46 -2.47
C LEU A 206 15.67 0.10 -1.55
N GLY A 207 16.90 0.05 -2.05
CA GLY A 207 18.05 -0.46 -1.31
C GLY A 207 17.97 -1.97 -1.02
N ILE A 208 17.27 -2.73 -1.86
CA ILE A 208 17.01 -4.16 -1.69
C ILE A 208 17.71 -4.94 -2.83
N PRO A 209 18.50 -5.99 -2.54
CA PRO A 209 19.13 -6.79 -3.60
C PRO A 209 18.09 -7.43 -4.54
N LYS A 210 18.37 -7.46 -5.85
CA LYS A 210 17.49 -8.08 -6.86
C LYS A 210 17.05 -9.51 -6.50
N LYS A 211 17.94 -10.29 -5.87
CA LYS A 211 17.63 -11.65 -5.38
C LYS A 211 16.50 -11.66 -4.35
N LYS A 212 16.45 -10.66 -3.46
CA LYS A 212 15.40 -10.51 -2.44
C LYS A 212 14.06 -10.08 -3.04
N ILE A 213 14.06 -9.27 -4.10
CA ILE A 213 12.83 -8.99 -4.86
C ILE A 213 12.23 -10.28 -5.41
N ILE A 214 13.04 -11.11 -6.07
CA ILE A 214 12.58 -12.40 -6.61
C ILE A 214 12.10 -13.32 -5.49
N GLU A 215 12.85 -13.40 -4.38
CA GLU A 215 12.45 -14.22 -3.22
C GLU A 215 11.11 -13.77 -2.62
N ALA A 216 10.90 -12.47 -2.48
CA ALA A 216 9.64 -11.92 -1.96
C ALA A 216 8.45 -12.20 -2.90
N LEU A 217 8.62 -12.06 -4.22
CA LEU A 217 7.58 -12.38 -5.20
C LEU A 217 7.12 -13.85 -5.11
N VAL A 218 8.08 -14.77 -4.97
CA VAL A 218 7.76 -16.22 -4.83
C VAL A 218 7.00 -16.47 -3.53
N LYS A 219 7.41 -15.82 -2.43
CA LYS A 219 6.80 -15.99 -1.09
C LYS A 219 5.51 -15.20 -0.88
N ALA A 220 5.20 -14.20 -1.71
CA ALA A 220 4.11 -13.26 -1.47
C ALA A 220 2.76 -13.97 -1.25
N HIS A 221 2.42 -14.95 -2.09
CA HIS A 221 1.16 -15.70 -1.99
C HIS A 221 0.90 -16.34 -0.61
N SER A 222 1.96 -16.77 0.10
CA SER A 222 1.84 -17.42 1.41
C SER A 222 1.69 -16.44 2.57
N MET A 223 1.82 -15.12 2.35
CA MET A 223 1.71 -14.13 3.41
C MET A 223 0.29 -13.98 3.94
N ARG A 224 -0.71 -14.28 3.11
CA ARG A 224 -2.15 -14.25 3.42
C ARG A 224 -2.89 -15.36 2.68
N PRO A 225 -2.81 -16.61 3.15
CA PRO A 225 -3.43 -17.76 2.47
C PRO A 225 -4.96 -17.68 2.43
N ASP A 226 -5.57 -16.86 3.29
CA ASP A 226 -7.00 -16.55 3.31
C ASP A 226 -7.46 -15.64 2.16
N ARG A 227 -6.52 -15.06 1.40
CA ARG A 227 -6.80 -13.99 0.43
C ARG A 227 -6.43 -14.41 -0.99
N TYR A 228 -7.44 -14.55 -1.86
CA TYR A 228 -7.18 -14.81 -3.28
C TYR A 228 -6.71 -13.55 -4.01
N THR A 229 -5.67 -13.67 -4.84
CA THR A 229 -5.07 -12.60 -5.65
C THR A 229 -4.59 -13.15 -6.99
N ILE A 230 -4.05 -12.30 -7.85
CA ILE A 230 -3.44 -12.69 -9.13
C ILE A 230 -2.27 -13.68 -8.99
N LEU A 231 -1.67 -13.78 -7.79
CA LEU A 231 -0.61 -14.75 -7.52
C LEU A 231 -1.15 -16.19 -7.36
N GLY A 232 -2.46 -16.36 -7.26
CA GLY A 232 -3.12 -17.65 -7.07
C GLY A 232 -2.69 -18.36 -5.76
N GLU A 233 -3.03 -19.63 -5.67
CA GLU A 233 -2.74 -20.46 -4.48
C GLU A 233 -1.32 -21.02 -4.48
N GLY A 234 -0.74 -21.26 -5.67
CA GLY A 234 0.62 -21.83 -5.82
C GLY A 234 1.74 -20.79 -5.95
N GLY A 235 1.40 -19.51 -6.06
CA GLY A 235 2.37 -18.43 -6.25
C GLY A 235 3.09 -18.47 -7.59
N LEU A 236 4.09 -17.59 -7.73
CA LEU A 236 4.94 -17.53 -8.91
C LEU A 236 6.10 -18.50 -8.80
N THR A 237 6.44 -19.18 -9.90
CA THR A 237 7.74 -19.85 -10.01
C THR A 237 8.87 -18.81 -9.95
N LYS A 238 10.07 -19.24 -9.54
CA LYS A 238 11.25 -18.36 -9.51
C LYS A 238 11.58 -17.75 -10.87
N GLU A 239 11.34 -18.50 -11.95
CA GLU A 239 11.53 -18.02 -13.32
C GLU A 239 10.50 -16.97 -13.71
N ALA A 240 9.22 -17.22 -13.42
CA ALA A 240 8.16 -16.24 -13.63
C ALA A 240 8.42 -14.95 -12.84
N ALA A 241 8.76 -15.05 -11.55
CA ALA A 241 9.12 -13.92 -10.69
C ALA A 241 10.30 -13.11 -11.26
N LYS A 242 11.35 -13.78 -11.75
CA LYS A 242 12.50 -13.12 -12.38
C LYS A 242 12.11 -12.44 -13.70
N ASN A 243 11.25 -13.06 -14.50
CA ASN A 243 10.82 -12.52 -15.79
C ASN A 243 9.96 -11.28 -15.61
N ILE A 244 8.99 -11.29 -14.68
CA ILE A 244 8.10 -10.14 -14.44
C ILE A 244 8.90 -8.94 -13.92
N ALA A 245 9.84 -9.19 -12.99
CA ALA A 245 10.64 -8.13 -12.39
C ALA A 245 11.59 -7.49 -13.41
N LYS A 246 12.11 -8.27 -14.37
CA LYS A 246 12.90 -7.74 -15.50
C LYS A 246 12.04 -6.94 -16.48
N LYS A 247 10.90 -7.49 -16.89
CA LYS A 247 10.01 -6.85 -17.88
C LYS A 247 9.48 -5.50 -17.40
N THR A 248 9.23 -5.38 -16.10
CA THR A 248 8.75 -4.15 -15.47
C THR A 248 9.87 -3.16 -15.11
N GLY A 249 11.14 -3.57 -15.22
CA GLY A 249 12.30 -2.75 -14.87
C GLY A 249 12.56 -2.65 -13.36
N VAL A 250 11.90 -3.48 -12.54
CA VAL A 250 12.12 -3.52 -11.09
C VAL A 250 13.49 -4.14 -10.76
N ILE A 251 13.99 -5.08 -11.58
CA ILE A 251 15.35 -5.65 -11.49
C ILE A 251 16.12 -5.59 -12.79
#